data_AF-A0A839UM31-F1
#
_entry.id   AF-A0A839UM31-F1
#
_cell.length_a   1.000
_cell.length_b   1.000
_cell.length_c   1.000
_cell.angle_alpha   90.00
_cell.angle_beta   90.00
_cell.angle_gamma   90.00
#
_symmetry.space_group_name_H-M   'P 1'
#
loop_
_entity.id
_entity.type
_entity.pdbx_description
1 polymer ?
#
loop_
_entity_poly.entity_id
_entity_poly.type
_entity_poly.pdbx_seq_one_letter_code
_entity_poly.pdbx_strand_id
1 'polypeptide(L)'
;MIDTRGDREELQMGWREDLIASYKKEVERLRGDIPLMRAGTFQFRSFENGQWVIRNEECIARDLKTIEELEGIIARAEAEEAGK
;
A
#
# COMPACT_ATOMS: atom_id res chain seq x y z
N MET A 1 10.96 -32.34 -25.38
CA MET A 1 11.28 -30.89 -25.48
C MET A 1 10.36 -30.25 -24.45
N ILE A 2 10.87 -29.95 -23.25
CA ILE A 2 10.03 -29.32 -22.20
C ILE A 2 9.93 -27.86 -22.60
N ASP A 3 8.72 -27.42 -22.92
CA ASP A 3 8.42 -26.03 -23.20
C ASP A 3 8.51 -25.25 -21.88
N THR A 4 9.69 -24.74 -21.57
CA THR A 4 9.94 -23.93 -20.36
C THR A 4 9.49 -22.48 -20.53
N ARG A 5 8.80 -22.14 -21.62
CA ARG A 5 8.28 -20.79 -21.86
C ARG A 5 6.94 -20.59 -21.15
N GLY A 6 6.06 -21.60 -21.15
CA GLY A 6 4.79 -21.57 -20.40
C GLY A 6 4.97 -21.39 -18.89
N ASP A 7 5.87 -22.17 -18.27
CA ASP A 7 6.14 -22.10 -16.83
C ASP A 7 6.67 -20.74 -16.37
N ARG A 8 7.42 -20.03 -17.24
CA ARG A 8 8.05 -18.76 -16.88
C ARG A 8 7.07 -17.58 -16.92
N GLU A 9 6.07 -17.64 -17.79
CA GLU A 9 4.96 -16.68 -17.83
C GLU A 9 3.98 -16.91 -16.67
N GLU A 10 3.60 -18.16 -16.37
CA GLU A 10 2.71 -18.47 -15.24
C GLU A 10 3.33 -18.09 -13.89
N LEU A 11 4.62 -18.42 -13.67
CA LEU A 11 5.34 -17.98 -12.48
C LEU A 11 5.46 -16.46 -12.41
N GLN A 12 5.55 -15.77 -13.57
CA GLN A 12 5.58 -14.31 -13.60
C GLN A 12 4.22 -13.63 -13.36
N MET A 13 3.10 -14.31 -13.61
CA MET A 13 1.79 -13.75 -13.31
C MET A 13 1.46 -13.89 -11.81
N GLY A 14 1.81 -15.02 -11.19
CA GLY A 14 1.53 -15.27 -9.77
C GLY A 14 2.15 -14.25 -8.80
N TRP A 15 3.44 -13.89 -8.96
CA TRP A 15 4.06 -12.90 -8.06
C TRP A 15 3.47 -11.50 -8.23
N ARG A 16 2.96 -11.17 -9.42
CA ARG A 16 2.37 -9.86 -9.71
C ARG A 16 0.99 -9.74 -9.08
N GLU A 17 0.16 -10.77 -9.21
CA GLU A 17 -1.14 -10.86 -8.55
C GLU A 17 -1.00 -10.82 -7.03
N ASP A 18 -0.06 -11.58 -6.46
CA ASP A 18 0.24 -11.57 -5.03
C ASP A 18 0.69 -10.18 -4.55
N LEU A 19 1.50 -9.48 -5.34
CA LEU A 19 1.95 -8.13 -5.03
C LEU A 19 0.80 -7.12 -5.07
N ILE A 20 -0.09 -7.19 -6.07
CA ILE A 20 -1.29 -6.35 -6.15
C ILE A 20 -2.22 -6.61 -4.96
N ALA A 21 -2.45 -7.88 -4.61
CA ALA A 21 -3.26 -8.25 -3.46
C ALA A 21 -2.66 -7.72 -2.15
N SER A 22 -1.33 -7.75 -2.00
CA SER A 22 -0.61 -7.16 -0.87
C SER A 22 -0.81 -5.64 -0.80
N TYR A 23 -0.67 -4.93 -1.93
CA TYR A 23 -0.91 -3.49 -1.99
C TYR A 23 -2.35 -3.10 -1.68
N LYS A 24 -3.35 -3.88 -2.14
CA LYS A 24 -4.76 -3.65 -1.79
C LYS A 24 -4.99 -3.77 -0.28
N LYS A 25 -4.43 -4.81 0.36
CA LYS A 25 -4.52 -4.97 1.82
C LYS A 25 -3.87 -3.82 2.58
N GLU A 26 -2.73 -3.33 2.09
CA GLU A 26 -2.05 -2.19 2.70
C GLU A 26 -2.87 -0.89 2.56
N VAL A 27 -3.48 -0.64 1.41
CA VAL A 27 -4.40 0.49 1.22
C VAL A 27 -5.59 0.41 2.19
N GLU A 28 -6.21 -0.77 2.34
CA GLU A 28 -7.31 -0.98 3.28
C GLU A 28 -6.88 -0.70 4.73
N ARG A 29 -5.69 -1.19 5.12
CA ARG A 29 -5.12 -0.95 6.45
C ARG A 29 -4.91 0.54 6.70
N LEU A 30 -4.25 1.25 5.78
CA LEU A 30 -3.99 2.68 5.89
C LEU A 30 -5.29 3.49 5.96
N ARG A 31 -6.30 3.12 5.16
CA ARG A 31 -7.64 3.73 5.22
C ARG A 31 -8.35 3.50 6.54
N GLY A 32 -8.09 2.37 7.21
CA GLY A 32 -8.58 2.08 8.56
C GLY A 32 -7.85 2.87 9.65
N ASP A 33 -6.55 3.07 9.52
CA ASP A 33 -5.73 3.75 10.52
C ASP A 33 -5.94 5.28 10.54
N ILE A 34 -6.14 5.90 9.37
CA ILE A 34 -6.37 7.36 9.23
C ILE A 34 -7.52 7.89 10.12
N PRO A 35 -8.74 7.33 10.10
CA PRO A 35 -9.83 7.82 10.94
C PRO A 35 -9.53 7.62 12.44
N LEU A 36 -8.81 6.55 12.82
CA LEU A 36 -8.38 6.33 14.21
C LEU A 36 -7.36 7.39 14.67
N MET A 37 -6.45 7.79 13.78
CA MET A 37 -5.52 8.90 14.03
C MET A 37 -6.24 10.25 14.12
N ARG A 38 -7.23 10.49 13.26
CA ARG A 38 -8.05 11.73 13.29
C ARG A 38 -8.92 11.81 14.55
N ALA A 39 -9.46 10.69 15.00
CA ALA A 39 -10.22 10.60 16.24
C ALA A 39 -9.34 10.70 17.50
N GLY A 40 -8.01 10.68 17.35
CA GLY A 40 -7.05 10.67 18.46
C GLY A 40 -7.04 9.37 19.25
N THR A 41 -7.74 8.32 18.77
CA THR A 41 -7.75 6.98 19.37
C THR A 41 -6.38 6.32 19.27
N PHE A 42 -5.66 6.63 18.19
CA PHE A 42 -4.27 6.23 17.98
C PHE A 42 -3.41 7.48 17.81
N GLN A 43 -2.31 7.57 18.54
CA GLN A 43 -1.43 8.74 18.51
C GLN A 43 0.02 8.33 18.29
N PHE A 44 0.60 8.81 17.20
CA PHE A 44 2.05 8.82 17.02
C PHE A 44 2.63 10.02 17.76
N ARG A 45 3.59 9.74 18.63
CA ARG A 45 4.29 10.76 19.41
C ARG A 45 5.78 10.62 19.22
N SER A 46 6.46 11.74 19.02
CA SER A 46 7.92 11.84 19.11
C SER A 46 8.31 12.60 20.37
N PHE A 47 9.47 12.30 20.92
CA PHE A 47 10.04 13.05 22.04
C PHE A 47 11.09 14.03 21.50
N GLU A 48 10.80 15.32 21.60
CA GLU A 48 11.61 16.38 21.01
C GLU A 48 11.73 17.53 22.00
N ASN A 49 12.95 18.07 22.18
CA ASN A 49 13.23 19.19 23.07
C ASN A 49 12.65 19.02 24.50
N GLY A 50 12.63 17.79 25.02
CA GLY A 50 12.11 17.48 26.35
C GLY A 50 10.58 17.34 26.44
N GLN A 51 9.86 17.35 25.32
CA GLN A 51 8.41 17.28 25.28
C GLN A 51 7.91 16.21 24.30
N TRP A 52 6.73 15.64 24.58
CA TRP A 52 6.03 14.76 23.66
C TRP A 52 5.23 15.57 22.65
N VAL A 53 5.51 15.39 21.37
CA VAL A 53 4.82 16.06 20.25
C VAL A 53 3.96 15.03 19.54
N ILE A 54 2.68 15.34 19.32
CA ILE A 54 1.76 14.50 18.54
C ILE A 54 2.00 14.76 17.05
N ARG A 55 2.25 13.69 16.29
CA ARG A 55 2.65 13.71 14.87
C ARG A 55 1.59 13.12 13.94
N ASN A 56 0.35 12.97 14.42
CA ASN A 56 -0.73 12.34 13.65
C ASN A 56 -0.99 13.00 12.30
N GLU A 57 -0.96 14.33 12.21
CA GLU A 57 -1.17 15.03 10.94
C GLU A 57 -0.10 14.67 9.90
N GLU A 58 1.16 14.59 10.30
CA GLU A 58 2.26 14.17 9.43
C GLU A 58 2.15 12.70 9.02
N CYS A 59 1.75 11.83 9.96
CA CYS A 59 1.48 10.42 9.65
C CYS A 59 0.31 10.27 8.68
N ILE A 60 -0.81 10.96 8.90
CA ILE A 60 -1.97 10.95 8.02
C ILE A 60 -1.59 11.46 6.62
N ALA A 61 -0.84 12.56 6.52
CA ALA A 61 -0.42 13.10 5.22
C ALA A 61 0.47 12.11 4.45
N ARG A 62 1.42 11.46 5.14
CA ARG A 62 2.25 10.40 4.56
C ARG A 62 1.39 9.22 4.09
N ASP A 63 0.50 8.74 4.94
CA ASP A 63 -0.31 7.56 4.68
C ASP A 63 -1.29 7.81 3.51
N LEU A 64 -1.85 9.02 3.40
CA LEU A 64 -2.65 9.44 2.23
C LEU A 64 -1.84 9.42 0.93
N LYS A 65 -0.60 9.93 0.97
CA LYS A 65 0.29 9.88 -0.20
C LYS A 65 0.63 8.44 -0.59
N THR A 66 0.91 7.58 0.39
CA THR A 66 1.15 6.16 0.14
C THR A 66 -0.06 5.45 -0.47
N ILE A 67 -1.28 5.77 0.00
CA ILE A 67 -2.50 5.26 -0.62
C ILE A 67 -2.58 5.66 -2.09
N GLU A 68 -2.38 6.94 -2.41
CA GLU A 68 -2.41 7.43 -3.80
C GLU A 68 -1.39 6.71 -4.70
N GLU A 69 -0.17 6.54 -4.20
CA GLU A 69 0.90 5.83 -4.93
C GLU A 69 0.53 4.36 -5.19
N LEU A 70 0.04 3.65 -4.16
CA LEU A 70 -0.36 2.24 -4.27
C LEU A 70 -1.57 2.05 -5.19
N GLU A 71 -2.59 2.90 -5.07
CA GLU A 71 -3.77 2.87 -5.96
C GLU A 71 -3.37 3.13 -7.42
N GLY A 72 -2.44 4.06 -7.66
CA GLY A 72 -1.88 4.29 -8.99
C GLY A 72 -1.11 3.09 -9.55
N ILE A 73 -0.38 2.35 -8.72
CA ILE A 73 0.32 1.12 -9.13
C ILE A 73 -0.69 0.02 -9.46
N ILE A 74 -1.68 -0.19 -8.60
CA ILE A 74 -2.74 -1.19 -8.78
C ILE A 74 -3.50 -0.93 -10.08
N ALA A 75 -3.96 0.31 -10.29
CA ALA A 75 -4.72 0.67 -11.49
C ALA A 75 -3.93 0.46 -12.78
N ARG A 76 -2.63 0.82 -12.80
CA ARG A 76 -1.75 0.54 -13.95
C ARG A 76 -1.60 -0.95 -14.20
N ALA A 77 -1.42 -1.74 -13.14
CA ALA A 77 -1.25 -3.18 -13.27
C ALA A 77 -2.52 -3.88 -13.78
N GLU A 78 -3.69 -3.48 -13.28
CA GLU A 78 -4.98 -4.00 -13.77
C GLU A 78 -5.26 -3.57 -15.22
N ALA A 79 -4.86 -2.35 -15.62
CA ALA A 79 -5.02 -1.89 -17.00
C ALA A 79 -4.13 -2.64 -18.00
N GLU A 80 -2.90 -2.99 -17.61
CA GLU A 80 -2.01 -3.82 -18.42
C GLU A 80 -2.52 -5.26 -18.60
N GLU A 81 -3.26 -5.77 -17.62
CA GLU A 81 -3.87 -7.11 -17.66
C GLU A 81 -5.13 -7.14 -18.53
N ALA A 82 -5.98 -6.12 -18.43
CA ALA A 82 -7.20 -5.98 -19.24
C ALA A 82 -6.93 -5.66 -20.73
N GLY A 83 -5.72 -5.19 -21.05
CA GLY A 83 -5.28 -4.87 -22.42
C GLY A 83 -4.55 -6.01 -23.15
N LYS A 84 -4.37 -7.16 -22.50
CA LYS A 84 -3.89 -8.42 -23.12
C LYS A 84 -5.05 -9.22 -23.70
#